data_AF-L8HL31-F1
#
_entry.id   AF-L8HL31-F1
#
_cell.length_a   1.000
_cell.length_b   1.000
_cell.length_c   1.000
_cell.angle_alpha   90.00
_cell.angle_beta   90.00
_cell.angle_gamma   90.00
#
_symmetry.space_group_name_H-M   'P 1'
#
loop_
_entity.id
_entity.type
_entity.pdbx_description
1 polymer ?
#
loop_
_entity_poly.entity_id
_entity_poly.type
_entity_poly.pdbx_seq_one_letter_code
_entity_poly.pdbx_strand_id
1 'polypeptide(L)' 'YSRCKIPLSCCRNIGICVPIKCSGNMRQIGTCLGALVKCCRRW' A
#
# COMPACT_ATOMS: atom_id res chain seq x y z
N TYR A 1 14.25 -13.04 8.51
CA TYR A 1 12.96 -12.33 8.70
C TYR A 1 13.02 -10.96 8.02
N SER A 2 12.70 -10.94 6.73
CA SER A 2 12.62 -9.73 5.92
C SER A 2 11.50 -8.85 6.48
N ARG A 3 11.85 -7.80 7.24
CA ARG A 3 10.89 -6.76 7.62
C ARG A 3 10.48 -6.04 6.36
N CYS A 4 9.44 -6.55 5.70
CA CYS A 4 8.61 -5.78 4.79
C CYS A 4 8.28 -4.48 5.52
N LYS A 5 8.98 -3.40 5.15
CA LYS A 5 8.72 -2.00 5.52
C LYS A 5 7.40 -1.54 4.90
N ILE A 6 6.38 -2.40 4.89
CA ILE A 6 5.01 -1.96 4.69
C ILE A 6 4.75 -1.05 5.90
N PRO A 7 4.41 0.22 5.70
CA PRO A 7 4.06 1.10 6.79
C PRO A 7 2.95 0.39 7.56
N LEU A 8 3.05 0.37 8.88
CA LEU A 8 2.01 -0.21 9.73
C LEU A 8 0.62 0.27 9.32
N SER A 9 0.48 1.52 8.85
CA SER A 9 -0.74 2.09 8.31
C SER A 9 -1.33 1.32 7.11
N CYS A 10 -0.52 0.73 6.23
CA CYS A 10 -1.01 -0.06 5.11
C CYS A 10 -1.49 -1.46 5.53
N CYS A 11 -0.68 -2.18 6.31
CA CYS A 11 -1.09 -3.48 6.87
C CYS A 11 -2.32 -3.36 7.77
N ARG A 12 -2.38 -2.32 8.62
CA ARG A 12 -3.48 -2.09 9.58
C ARG A 12 -4.79 -1.71 8.90
N ASN A 13 -4.72 -1.21 7.66
CA ASN A 13 -5.89 -0.94 6.83
C ASN A 13 -6.22 -2.09 5.85
N ILE A 14 -5.57 -3.26 5.98
CA ILE A 14 -5.74 -4.39 5.04
C ILE A 14 -5.47 -3.92 3.60
N GLY A 15 -4.52 -3.00 3.45
CA GLY A 15 -4.06 -2.49 2.18
C GLY A 15 -2.94 -3.34 1.61
N ILE A 16 -2.84 -3.34 0.28
CA ILE A 16 -1.71 -3.93 -0.45
C ILE A 16 -0.81 -2.83 -0.99
N CYS A 17 0.49 -3.09 -1.02
CA CYS A 17 1.46 -2.20 -1.62
C CYS A 17 1.60 -2.55 -3.09
N VAL A 18 1.26 -1.62 -3.97
CA VAL A 18 1.44 -1.79 -5.42
C VAL A 18 2.38 -0.72 -5.96
N PRO A 19 3.30 -1.08 -6.85
CA PRO A 19 4.09 -0.10 -7.57
C PRO A 19 3.19 0.66 -8.56
N ILE A 20 3.50 1.94 -8.80
CA ILE A 20 2.89 2.81 -9.83
C ILE A 20 1.47 3.32 -9.48
N LYS A 21 0.44 2.47 -9.49
CA LYS A 21 -0.95 2.89 -9.30
C LYS A 21 -1.82 1.80 -8.67
N CYS A 22 -2.79 2.23 -7.86
CA CYS A 22 -3.86 1.36 -7.39
C CYS A 22 -4.72 0.91 -8.58
N SER A 23 -5.02 -0.39 -8.64
CA SER A 23 -5.79 -0.96 -9.73
C SER A 23 -7.30 -0.86 -9.45
N GLY A 24 -8.07 -0.44 -10.45
CA GLY A 24 -9.53 -0.49 -10.51
C GLY A 24 -10.24 -0.02 -9.23
N ASN A 25 -10.79 -0.99 -8.49
CA ASN A 25 -11.61 -0.79 -7.29
C ASN A 25 -10.80 -0.58 -6.00
N MET A 26 -9.51 -0.25 -6.11
CA MET A 26 -8.65 0.03 -4.97
C MET A 26 -8.39 1.53 -4.83
N ARG A 27 -8.56 2.04 -3.62
CA ARG A 27 -8.29 3.44 -3.29
C ARG A 27 -6.91 3.58 -2.66
N GLN A 28 -6.14 4.58 -3.11
CA GLN A 28 -4.87 4.92 -2.49
C GLN A 28 -5.14 5.48 -1.09
N ILE A 29 -4.58 4.83 -0.07
CA ILE A 29 -4.67 5.24 1.35
C ILE A 29 -3.33 5.70 1.92
N GLY A 30 -2.23 5.50 1.20
CA GLY A 30 -0.89 5.89 1.62
C GLY A 30 0.19 5.43 0.65
N THR A 31 1.43 5.31 1.12
CA THR A 31 2.59 4.86 0.35
C THR A 31 3.45 3.91 1.16
N CYS A 32 3.98 2.84 0.56
CA CYS A 32 4.70 1.81 1.29
C CYS A 32 6.22 1.99 1.37
N LEU A 33 6.84 2.49 0.31
CA LEU A 33 8.30 2.61 0.19
C LEU A 33 8.60 3.81 -0.71
N GLY A 34 8.36 5.02 -0.20
CA GLY A 34 8.46 6.26 -0.97
C GLY A 34 7.30 6.46 -1.96
N ALA A 35 7.37 7.55 -2.74
CA ALA A 35 6.30 7.99 -3.64
C ALA A 35 5.97 7.00 -4.78
N LEU A 36 6.85 6.03 -5.03
CA LEU A 36 6.74 5.03 -6.11
C LEU A 36 5.80 3.87 -5.77
N VAL A 37 5.70 3.50 -4.50
CA VAL A 37 4.88 2.36 -4.05
C VAL A 37 3.69 2.87 -3.28
N LYS A 38 2.50 2.72 -3.86
CA LYS A 38 1.24 3.18 -3.28
C LYS A 38 0.64 2.08 -2.41
N CYS A 39 0.17 2.47 -1.24
CA CYS A 39 -0.68 1.62 -0.43
C CYS A 39 -2.12 1.77 -0.92
N CYS A 40 -2.71 0.67 -1.35
CA CYS A 40 -4.00 0.60 -1.96
C CYS A 40 -4.90 -0.33 -1.18
N ARG A 41 -6.11 0.12 -0.85
CA ARG A 41 -7.09 -0.67 -0.12
C ARG A 41 -8.31 -0.87 -1.01
N ARG A 42 -8.81 -2.09 -1.08
CA ARG A 42 -10.12 -2.37 -1.67
C ARG A 42 -11.18 -1.85 -0.68
N TRP A 43 -12.05 -0.96 -1.15
CA TRP A 43 -13.20 -0.55 -0.36
C TRP A 43 -14.06 -1.76 -0.01
#